data_AF-A0A2V7JG93-F1
#
_entry.id   AF-A0A2V7JG93-F1
#
_cell.length_a   1.000
_cell.length_b   1.000
_cell.length_c   1.000
_cell.angle_alpha   90.00
_cell.angle_beta   90.00
_cell.angle_gamma   90.00
#
_symmetry.space_group_name_H-M   'P 1'
#
loop_
_entity.id
_entity.type
_entity.pdbx_description
1 polymer ?
#
loop_
_entity_poly.entity_id
_entity_poly.type
_entity_poly.pdbx_seq_one_letter_code
_entity_poly.pdbx_strand_id
1 'polypeptide(L)'
;GAVPTPDWSLYMQDPAAIPTQCTDSASAVTITPQPNVTVFDPAFTAPRAWRGSLGVQRRIHGTYTVSLDASYARGMSQYGFRDVNLVSTPAFTLADERNRPVYVPADSIVATTGALSSVDSRLHPAFGQVLVIGSDLQSDTKQLTLGFGGLTARGMTFQLSYKGFAAASTAGDPNVREWATSSFERRHSLLGTVTYPITGAIEITAIGRLTSGAPYTPMVGSDINGDGSRNDRAFVFNPAVTADTAVARAMRALLAGAPSAVQSCLTGQLGQIAARNSCTGPWQPSLDLQLNWRPDWFGLDRRLTLSLVTVNLLGGLDEWLHGAANLHGWGFSAAPDPVLLYVRGFDPATQTFRYAVNDRFGAIAGANGGITVPFQLGIEAHLTMGPDRTRDRLRSVFGGGRGGQGNADGAGTPDFNARFAQILPNPITVMVGMTDTLKLDSAQVTALKAIADSLDSQNAVVRDSLQADVQKAGTRPDPGILFARMRPRLQAGRENIRKALERARAVLTPDQWKQLPDALKSPGFGGRTTRRSP
;
A
#
# COMPACT_ATOMS: atom_id res chain seq x y z
N GLY A 1 -2.73 30.09 -41.86
CA GLY A 1 -3.70 29.02 -42.09
C GLY A 1 -4.23 28.51 -40.77
N ALA A 2 -5.53 28.63 -40.56
CA ALA A 2 -6.20 28.06 -39.40
C ALA A 2 -6.76 26.66 -39.72
N VAL A 3 -6.98 25.84 -38.69
CA VAL A 3 -7.55 24.50 -38.86
C VAL A 3 -9.04 24.62 -39.21
N PRO A 4 -9.50 24.10 -40.36
CA PRO A 4 -10.91 24.14 -40.73
C PRO A 4 -11.79 23.40 -39.72
N THR A 5 -12.96 23.93 -39.40
CA THR A 5 -13.92 23.22 -38.56
C THR A 5 -14.49 22.03 -39.34
N PRO A 6 -14.45 20.79 -38.80
CA PRO A 6 -14.93 19.63 -39.53
C PRO A 6 -16.45 19.63 -39.70
N ASP A 7 -16.93 19.58 -40.94
CA ASP A 7 -18.32 19.31 -41.29
C ASP A 7 -18.47 17.85 -41.71
N TRP A 8 -18.69 16.98 -40.72
CA TRP A 8 -18.80 15.53 -40.96
C TRP A 8 -19.96 15.17 -41.89
N SER A 9 -21.06 15.93 -41.86
CA SER A 9 -22.21 15.73 -42.76
C SER A 9 -21.84 15.99 -44.21
N LEU A 10 -21.10 17.07 -44.48
CA LEU A 10 -20.61 17.41 -45.80
C LEU A 10 -19.56 16.41 -46.28
N TYR A 11 -18.62 16.03 -45.42
CA TYR A 11 -17.53 15.12 -45.78
C TYR A 11 -18.01 13.70 -46.11
N MET A 12 -19.10 13.25 -45.48
CA MET A 12 -19.74 11.98 -45.81
C MET A 12 -20.47 12.02 -47.16
N GLN A 13 -20.95 13.17 -47.60
CA GLN A 13 -21.68 13.34 -48.87
C GLN A 13 -20.72 13.67 -50.02
N ASP A 14 -19.67 14.43 -49.74
CA ASP A 14 -18.63 14.84 -50.68
C ASP A 14 -17.25 14.74 -50.02
N PRO A 15 -16.54 13.61 -50.23
CA PRO A 15 -15.17 13.45 -49.75
C PRO A 15 -14.18 14.47 -50.33
N ALA A 16 -14.47 15.11 -51.47
CA ALA A 16 -13.61 16.15 -52.03
C ALA A 16 -13.74 17.49 -51.28
N ALA A 17 -14.81 17.68 -50.49
CA ALA A 17 -14.98 18.81 -49.60
C ALA A 17 -14.12 18.72 -48.33
N ILE A 18 -13.43 17.58 -48.08
CA ILE A 18 -12.50 17.43 -46.97
C ILE A 18 -11.30 18.37 -47.20
N PRO A 19 -11.06 19.34 -46.29
CA PRO A 19 -9.98 20.31 -46.48
C PRO A 19 -8.61 19.64 -46.47
N THR A 20 -7.84 19.84 -47.55
CA THR A 20 -6.46 19.33 -47.69
C THR A 20 -5.40 20.32 -47.21
N GLN A 21 -5.82 21.54 -46.85
CA GLN A 21 -4.95 22.61 -46.37
C GLN A 21 -5.65 23.42 -45.28
N CYS A 22 -4.86 24.10 -44.46
CA CYS A 22 -5.39 25.06 -43.50
C CYS A 22 -6.02 26.25 -44.25
N THR A 23 -7.19 26.72 -43.82
CA THR A 23 -7.89 27.83 -44.46
C THR A 23 -7.75 29.11 -43.63
N ASP A 24 -7.56 30.25 -44.30
CA ASP A 24 -7.63 31.56 -43.65
C ASP A 24 -9.11 31.99 -43.67
N SER A 25 -9.87 31.52 -42.69
CA SER A 25 -11.28 31.87 -42.53
C SER A 25 -11.48 32.72 -41.29
N ALA A 26 -12.39 33.71 -41.35
CA ALA A 26 -12.73 34.61 -40.23
C ALA A 26 -13.27 33.89 -38.98
N SER A 27 -13.53 32.58 -39.09
CA SER A 27 -14.02 31.70 -38.02
C SER A 27 -12.91 30.88 -37.36
N ALA A 28 -11.64 31.17 -37.64
CA ALA A 28 -10.56 30.28 -37.23
C ALA A 28 -9.29 31.06 -36.86
N VAL A 29 -8.59 30.59 -35.82
CA VAL A 29 -7.41 31.24 -35.25
C VAL A 29 -6.17 30.88 -36.06
N THR A 30 -5.44 31.89 -36.55
CA THR A 30 -4.14 31.68 -37.20
C THR A 30 -3.10 31.21 -36.19
N ILE A 31 -2.63 29.97 -36.35
CA ILE A 31 -1.56 29.41 -35.53
C ILE A 31 -0.21 29.79 -36.16
N THR A 32 0.46 30.78 -35.58
CA THR A 32 1.85 31.10 -35.92
C THR A 32 2.77 30.44 -34.89
N PRO A 33 3.54 29.39 -35.26
CA PRO A 33 4.44 28.75 -34.32
C PRO A 33 5.57 29.71 -33.93
N GLN A 34 5.57 30.14 -32.67
CA GLN A 34 6.63 30.95 -32.09
C GLN A 34 7.54 30.08 -31.21
N PRO A 35 8.85 30.35 -31.17
CA PRO A 35 9.76 29.62 -30.29
C PRO A 35 9.43 29.88 -28.83
N ASN A 36 9.44 28.81 -28.02
CA ASN A 36 9.38 28.91 -26.56
C ASN A 36 10.80 29.03 -25.99
N VAL A 37 10.94 29.79 -24.92
CA VAL A 37 12.21 29.96 -24.22
C VAL A 37 12.06 29.42 -22.81
N THR A 38 13.07 28.71 -22.31
CA THR A 38 13.10 28.23 -20.92
C THR A 38 14.42 28.63 -20.30
N VAL A 39 14.35 29.30 -19.16
CA VAL A 39 15.50 29.80 -18.42
C VAL A 39 15.40 29.40 -16.96
N PHE A 40 16.54 29.35 -16.26
CA PHE A 40 16.56 29.19 -14.81
C PHE A 40 16.57 30.56 -14.13
N ASP A 41 15.84 30.67 -13.02
CA ASP A 41 15.99 31.80 -12.13
C ASP A 41 17.45 31.84 -11.59
N PRO A 42 18.13 32.99 -11.56
CA PRO A 42 19.49 33.08 -11.01
C PRO A 42 19.60 32.62 -9.55
N ALA A 43 18.50 32.69 -8.78
CA ALA A 43 18.40 32.21 -7.41
C ALA A 43 17.92 30.74 -7.33
N PHE A 44 17.94 29.99 -8.44
CA PHE A 44 17.56 28.59 -8.44
C PHE A 44 18.47 27.76 -7.52
N THR A 45 17.84 26.99 -6.64
CA THR A 45 18.51 26.12 -5.67
C THR A 45 18.00 24.68 -5.83
N ALA A 46 18.86 23.72 -5.52
CA ALA A 46 18.47 22.32 -5.56
C ALA A 46 17.37 22.02 -4.51
N PRO A 47 16.35 21.22 -4.85
CA PRO A 47 15.31 20.82 -3.90
C PRO A 47 15.89 20.11 -2.68
N ARG A 48 15.39 20.46 -1.50
CA ARG A 48 15.79 19.87 -0.21
C ARG A 48 14.57 19.41 0.56
N ALA A 49 14.72 18.37 1.36
CA ALA A 49 13.62 17.86 2.17
C ALA A 49 14.06 17.62 3.62
N TRP A 50 13.27 18.13 4.55
CA TRP A 50 13.33 17.72 5.95
C TRP A 50 12.40 16.53 6.14
N ARG A 51 12.91 15.45 6.74
CA ARG A 51 12.12 14.25 7.03
C ARG A 51 12.32 13.87 8.49
N GLY A 52 11.22 13.58 9.17
CA GLY A 52 11.21 13.05 10.53
C GLY A 52 10.22 11.90 10.61
N SER A 53 10.55 10.89 11.40
CA SER A 53 9.66 9.76 11.66
C SER A 53 9.78 9.31 13.10
N LEU A 54 8.64 8.95 13.70
CA LEU A 54 8.55 8.39 15.04
C LEU A 54 7.73 7.11 14.97
N GLY A 55 8.34 6.00 15.37
CA GLY A 55 7.70 4.68 15.39
C GLY A 55 7.67 4.13 16.81
N VAL A 56 6.53 3.56 17.21
CA VAL A 56 6.40 2.73 18.41
C VAL A 56 5.86 1.37 18.01
N GLN A 57 6.49 0.31 18.52
CA GLN A 57 6.02 -1.05 18.34
C GLN A 57 5.96 -1.78 19.67
N ARG A 58 4.94 -2.62 19.83
CA ARG A 58 4.76 -3.44 21.03
C ARG A 58 4.31 -4.83 20.65
N ARG A 59 4.98 -5.82 21.23
CA ARG A 59 4.53 -7.22 21.17
C ARG A 59 3.44 -7.42 22.23
N ILE A 60 2.27 -7.89 21.81
CA ILE A 60 1.11 -8.17 22.65
C ILE A 60 0.89 -9.69 22.66
N HIS A 61 0.63 -10.26 23.85
CA HIS A 61 0.41 -11.69 24.06
C HIS A 61 1.51 -12.63 23.51
N GLY A 62 2.73 -12.11 23.30
CA GLY A 62 3.87 -12.90 22.86
C GLY A 62 3.82 -13.42 21.42
N THR A 63 2.78 -13.14 20.63
CA THR A 63 2.64 -13.59 19.23
C THR A 63 2.23 -12.48 18.27
N TYR A 64 1.58 -11.43 18.76
CA TYR A 64 1.14 -10.28 17.96
C TYR A 64 2.09 -9.11 18.18
N THR A 65 2.29 -8.31 17.16
CA THR A 65 3.01 -7.05 17.15
C THR A 65 2.07 -6.00 16.62
N VAL A 66 1.93 -4.92 17.38
CA VAL A 66 1.26 -3.70 16.94
C VAL A 66 2.33 -2.64 16.76
N SER A 67 2.31 -1.97 15.62
CA SER A 67 3.18 -0.83 15.32
C SER A 67 2.35 0.39 14.95
N LEU A 68 2.86 1.56 15.33
CA LEU A 68 2.35 2.86 14.94
C LEU A 68 3.56 3.69 14.51
N ASP A 69 3.59 4.06 13.24
CA ASP A 69 4.67 4.87 12.65
C ASP A 69 4.08 6.16 12.09
N ALA A 70 4.48 7.30 12.67
CA ALA A 70 4.18 8.62 12.15
C ALA A 70 5.39 9.15 11.37
N SER A 71 5.18 9.72 10.19
CA SER A 71 6.23 10.40 9.44
C SER A 71 5.77 11.74 8.89
N TYR A 72 6.72 12.67 8.84
CA TYR A 72 6.56 14.01 8.34
C TYR A 72 7.67 14.30 7.34
N ALA A 73 7.33 14.83 6.18
CA ALA A 73 8.28 15.29 5.19
C ALA A 73 7.88 16.69 4.69
N ARG A 74 8.81 17.65 4.82
CA ARG A 74 8.68 18.99 4.25
C ARG A 74 9.70 19.19 3.16
N GLY A 75 9.26 19.26 1.90
CA GLY A 75 10.10 19.66 0.80
C GLY A 75 10.15 21.18 0.68
N MET A 76 11.34 21.70 0.39
CA MET A 76 11.62 23.10 0.17
C MET A 76 12.42 23.24 -1.12
N SER A 77 12.37 24.43 -1.69
CA SER A 77 13.02 24.71 -2.95
C SER A 77 12.55 23.81 -4.10
N GLN A 78 11.27 23.46 -4.11
CA GLN A 78 10.68 22.66 -5.18
C GLN A 78 10.60 23.50 -6.45
N TYR A 79 10.84 22.86 -7.59
CA TYR A 79 10.81 23.54 -8.88
C TYR A 79 9.38 23.96 -9.26
N GLY A 80 9.25 25.10 -9.92
CA GLY A 80 8.00 25.62 -10.48
C GLY A 80 8.28 26.44 -11.73
N PHE A 81 7.24 26.68 -12.53
CA PHE A 81 7.35 27.45 -13.77
C PHE A 81 6.57 28.75 -13.61
N ARG A 82 7.14 29.84 -14.13
CA ARG A 82 6.47 31.13 -14.27
C ARG A 82 6.61 31.57 -15.72
N ASP A 83 5.52 31.92 -16.38
CA ASP A 83 5.57 32.49 -17.71
C ASP A 83 5.74 34.00 -17.61
N VAL A 84 6.93 34.48 -17.95
CA VAL A 84 7.25 35.93 -17.89
C VAL A 84 6.90 36.66 -19.19
N ASN A 85 6.53 35.95 -20.26
CA ASN A 85 6.08 36.58 -21.49
C ASN A 85 4.56 36.77 -21.52
N LEU A 86 3.82 36.27 -20.52
CA LEU A 86 2.40 36.55 -20.35
C LEU A 86 2.20 38.01 -19.92
N VAL A 87 1.26 38.72 -20.57
CA VAL A 87 0.88 40.07 -20.15
C VAL A 87 0.34 40.07 -18.71
N SER A 88 0.84 40.98 -17.88
CA SER A 88 0.48 41.02 -16.45
C SER A 88 -0.90 41.63 -16.17
N THR A 89 -1.42 42.43 -17.10
CA THR A 89 -2.74 43.05 -17.01
C THR A 89 -3.71 42.28 -17.89
N PRO A 90 -4.79 41.69 -17.34
CA PRO A 90 -5.82 41.04 -18.13
C PRO A 90 -6.46 42.02 -19.11
N ALA A 91 -6.79 41.56 -20.31
CA ALA A 91 -7.52 42.37 -21.29
C ALA A 91 -8.96 42.63 -20.83
N PHE A 92 -9.58 41.64 -20.18
CA PHE A 92 -10.89 41.74 -19.54
C PHE A 92 -11.07 40.66 -18.48
N THR A 93 -12.23 40.63 -17.83
CA THR A 93 -12.57 39.62 -16.81
C THR A 93 -13.96 39.03 -17.05
N LEU A 94 -14.11 37.71 -16.86
CA LEU A 94 -15.39 37.01 -16.94
C LEU A 94 -16.23 37.28 -15.69
N ALA A 95 -17.21 38.18 -15.78
CA ALA A 95 -18.04 38.59 -14.64
C ALA A 95 -18.89 37.42 -14.08
N ASP A 96 -19.32 36.51 -14.94
CA ASP A 96 -20.07 35.29 -14.62
C ASP A 96 -19.21 34.21 -13.95
N GLU A 97 -17.89 34.35 -13.98
CA GLU A 97 -16.92 33.45 -13.33
C GLU A 97 -16.10 34.11 -12.21
N ARG A 98 -16.73 35.03 -11.45
CA ARG A 98 -16.06 35.80 -10.37
C ARG A 98 -14.87 36.63 -10.86
N ASN A 99 -15.04 37.30 -12.00
CA ASN A 99 -14.04 38.17 -12.61
C ASN A 99 -12.75 37.41 -12.93
N ARG A 100 -12.86 36.18 -13.45
CA ARG A 100 -11.69 35.44 -13.92
C ARG A 100 -10.95 36.26 -14.99
N PRO A 101 -9.62 36.46 -14.87
CA PRO A 101 -8.86 37.20 -15.87
C PRO A 101 -8.77 36.44 -17.19
N VAL A 102 -8.87 37.17 -18.29
CA VAL A 102 -8.56 36.70 -19.65
C VAL A 102 -7.52 37.64 -20.25
N TYR A 103 -6.43 37.08 -20.77
CA TYR A 103 -5.24 37.82 -21.19
C TYR A 103 -5.24 38.20 -22.67
N VAL A 104 -6.11 37.58 -23.47
CA VAL A 104 -6.31 37.94 -24.88
C VAL A 104 -7.45 38.96 -25.03
N PRO A 105 -7.39 39.87 -26.01
CA PRO A 105 -8.50 40.78 -26.32
C PRO A 105 -9.81 40.04 -26.64
N ALA A 106 -10.95 40.57 -26.21
CA ALA A 106 -12.25 39.93 -26.43
C ALA A 106 -12.63 39.83 -27.92
N ASP A 107 -12.18 40.77 -28.75
CA ASP A 107 -12.41 40.81 -30.20
C ASP A 107 -11.54 39.82 -30.99
N SER A 108 -10.46 39.28 -30.38
CA SER A 108 -9.63 38.23 -31.01
C SER A 108 -10.16 36.81 -30.75
N ILE A 109 -11.12 36.64 -29.85
CA ILE A 109 -11.77 35.37 -29.57
C ILE A 109 -12.84 35.09 -30.63
N VAL A 110 -12.76 33.92 -31.27
CA VAL A 110 -13.72 33.51 -32.28
C VAL A 110 -15.08 33.26 -31.65
N ALA A 111 -16.09 34.09 -31.97
CA ALA A 111 -17.41 34.03 -31.34
C ALA A 111 -18.12 32.67 -31.47
N THR A 112 -17.95 31.96 -32.59
CA THR A 112 -18.64 30.69 -32.86
C THR A 112 -18.03 29.49 -32.15
N THR A 113 -16.73 29.51 -31.85
CA THR A 113 -16.01 28.35 -31.28
C THR A 113 -15.41 28.63 -29.90
N GLY A 114 -15.24 29.91 -29.54
CA GLY A 114 -14.47 30.34 -28.38
C GLY A 114 -12.96 30.11 -28.53
N ALA A 115 -12.47 29.83 -29.73
CA ALA A 115 -11.05 29.65 -29.97
C ALA A 115 -10.29 30.97 -29.82
N LEU A 116 -9.10 30.89 -29.23
CA LEU A 116 -8.22 32.03 -28.98
C LEU A 116 -6.77 31.72 -29.40
N SER A 117 -5.97 32.76 -29.61
CA SER A 117 -4.53 32.67 -29.86
C SER A 117 -3.77 33.11 -28.63
N SER A 118 -2.89 32.27 -28.11
CA SER A 118 -2.02 32.68 -27.01
C SER A 118 -0.91 33.64 -27.45
N VAL A 119 -0.77 33.97 -28.74
CA VAL A 119 0.15 35.03 -29.20
C VAL A 119 -0.37 36.41 -28.76
N ASP A 120 -1.69 36.59 -28.69
CA ASP A 120 -2.32 37.88 -28.35
C ASP A 120 -2.17 38.24 -26.87
N SER A 121 -1.73 37.29 -26.04
CA SER A 121 -1.44 37.47 -24.62
C SER A 121 0.06 37.63 -24.32
N ARG A 122 0.91 37.82 -25.35
CA ARG A 122 2.37 37.93 -25.19
C ARG A 122 2.88 39.36 -25.16
N LEU A 123 3.79 39.65 -24.22
CA LEU A 123 4.56 40.90 -24.19
C LEU A 123 5.48 41.02 -25.40
N HIS A 124 6.09 39.91 -25.82
CA HIS A 124 6.93 39.79 -27.01
C HIS A 124 6.34 38.73 -27.95
N PRO A 125 5.56 39.12 -28.97
CA PRO A 125 4.89 38.20 -29.90
C PRO A 125 5.84 37.34 -30.75
N ALA A 126 7.12 37.67 -30.80
CA ALA A 126 8.17 36.87 -31.45
C ALA A 126 8.52 35.59 -30.67
N PHE A 127 8.03 35.46 -29.43
CA PHE A 127 8.20 34.28 -28.59
C PHE A 127 6.83 33.78 -28.12
N GLY A 128 6.71 32.47 -27.94
CA GLY A 128 5.56 31.85 -27.28
C GLY A 128 5.68 32.02 -25.76
N GLN A 129 5.67 30.91 -25.03
CA GLN A 129 5.89 30.93 -23.57
C GLN A 129 7.38 31.19 -23.26
N VAL A 130 7.65 32.05 -22.28
CA VAL A 130 8.99 32.23 -21.72
C VAL A 130 8.94 31.77 -20.27
N LEU A 131 9.30 30.50 -20.07
CA LEU A 131 9.18 29.83 -18.78
C LEU A 131 10.46 30.03 -17.96
N VAL A 132 10.32 30.73 -16.83
CA VAL A 132 11.35 30.79 -15.80
C VAL A 132 11.16 29.64 -14.82
N ILE A 133 12.15 28.77 -14.72
CA ILE A 133 12.20 27.69 -13.74
C ILE A 133 12.72 28.27 -12.42
N GLY A 134 11.81 28.40 -11.45
CA GLY A 134 12.12 28.83 -10.08
C GLY A 134 12.27 27.63 -9.13
N SER A 135 12.68 27.90 -7.89
CA SER A 135 12.83 26.90 -6.81
C SER A 135 12.23 27.40 -5.50
N ASP A 136 10.98 27.85 -5.53
CA ASP A 136 10.32 28.53 -4.40
C ASP A 136 9.00 27.85 -3.99
N LEU A 137 8.67 26.72 -4.61
CA LEU A 137 7.56 25.89 -4.18
C LEU A 137 7.96 25.06 -2.96
N GLN A 138 6.95 24.65 -2.20
CA GLN A 138 7.10 23.84 -1.00
C GLN A 138 6.14 22.64 -1.05
N SER A 139 6.51 21.58 -0.33
CA SER A 139 5.67 20.41 -0.14
C SER A 139 5.56 20.04 1.32
N ASP A 140 4.36 19.63 1.73
CA ASP A 140 4.10 19.11 3.08
C ASP A 140 3.47 17.73 2.94
N THR A 141 4.00 16.75 3.66
CA THR A 141 3.54 15.37 3.64
C THR A 141 3.52 14.84 5.06
N LYS A 142 2.35 14.36 5.47
CA LYS A 142 2.10 13.75 6.77
C LYS A 142 1.56 12.35 6.53
N GLN A 143 2.17 11.35 7.16
CA GLN A 143 1.75 9.97 7.05
C GLN A 143 1.67 9.33 8.42
N LEU A 144 0.64 8.53 8.63
CA LEU A 144 0.45 7.70 9.80
C LEU A 144 0.24 6.27 9.32
N THR A 145 1.03 5.33 9.83
CA THR A 145 0.98 3.92 9.48
C THR A 145 0.64 3.13 10.73
N LEU A 146 -0.47 2.40 10.67
CA LEU A 146 -0.88 1.47 11.71
C LEU A 146 -0.64 0.05 11.21
N GLY A 147 0.29 -0.64 11.86
CA GLY A 147 0.61 -2.04 11.59
C GLY A 147 0.04 -2.94 12.68
N PHE A 148 -0.67 -3.98 12.27
CA PHE A 148 -0.95 -5.13 13.12
C PHE A 148 -0.36 -6.34 12.41
N GLY A 149 0.40 -7.18 13.11
CA GLY A 149 0.98 -8.39 12.55
C GLY A 149 1.23 -9.44 13.62
N GLY A 150 1.37 -10.70 13.25
CA GLY A 150 1.65 -11.75 14.22
C GLY A 150 1.91 -13.08 13.55
N LEU A 151 2.68 -13.94 14.23
CA LEU A 151 2.85 -15.34 13.87
C LEU A 151 1.67 -16.13 14.46
N THR A 152 0.50 -15.97 13.84
CA THR A 152 -0.59 -16.94 13.90
C THR A 152 -0.65 -17.67 12.56
N ALA A 153 -1.34 -18.81 12.45
CA ALA A 153 -1.54 -19.51 11.16
C ALA A 153 -2.30 -18.67 10.09
N ARG A 154 -2.51 -17.37 10.35
CA ARG A 154 -3.20 -16.34 9.59
C ARG A 154 -2.55 -15.00 9.96
N GLY A 155 -1.55 -14.56 9.21
CA GLY A 155 -0.98 -13.21 9.33
C GLY A 155 -1.94 -12.17 8.76
N MET A 156 -1.81 -10.91 9.17
CA MET A 156 -2.42 -9.72 8.55
C MET A 156 -1.38 -8.61 8.70
N THR A 157 -1.25 -7.68 7.76
CA THR A 157 -0.35 -6.52 7.84
C THR A 157 -0.97 -5.33 7.13
N PHE A 158 -1.26 -4.25 7.86
CA PHE A 158 -1.81 -3.01 7.32
C PHE A 158 -0.73 -1.93 7.16
N GLN A 159 -0.77 -1.21 6.04
CA GLN A 159 0.13 -0.09 5.78
C GLN A 159 -0.64 1.04 5.07
N LEU A 160 -0.61 2.23 5.68
CA LEU A 160 -1.18 3.47 5.16
C LEU A 160 -0.03 4.40 4.75
N SER A 161 -0.01 4.87 3.50
CA SER A 161 1.05 5.75 2.99
C SER A 161 0.56 6.85 2.07
N TYR A 162 1.24 8.00 2.09
CA TYR A 162 0.95 9.20 1.29
C TYR A 162 2.22 9.70 0.58
N LYS A 163 2.13 10.13 -0.68
CA LYS A 163 3.24 10.76 -1.42
C LYS A 163 2.76 11.80 -2.45
N GLY A 164 3.61 12.84 -2.66
CA GLY A 164 4.07 13.35 -3.98
C GLY A 164 3.20 14.34 -4.77
N PHE A 165 3.84 15.27 -5.53
CA PHE A 165 3.31 16.42 -6.33
C PHE A 165 3.19 16.17 -7.84
N ALA A 166 2.10 16.60 -8.49
CA ALA A 166 1.96 16.66 -9.97
C ALA A 166 1.38 18.01 -10.49
N ALA A 167 1.09 18.11 -11.79
CA ALA A 167 0.91 19.31 -12.62
C ALA A 167 0.09 20.49 -12.04
N ALA A 168 0.45 21.70 -12.47
CA ALA A 168 -0.22 22.96 -12.14
C ALA A 168 -1.42 23.22 -13.07
N SER A 169 -2.61 23.35 -12.49
CA SER A 169 -3.77 23.96 -13.14
C SER A 169 -3.94 25.38 -12.63
N THR A 170 -4.62 26.24 -13.37
CA THR A 170 -4.82 27.65 -13.00
C THR A 170 -6.29 27.99 -12.79
N ALA A 171 -6.57 28.84 -11.80
CA ALA A 171 -7.89 29.46 -11.62
C ALA A 171 -8.02 30.76 -12.44
N GLY A 172 -6.95 31.22 -13.08
CA GLY A 172 -6.88 32.51 -13.77
C GLY A 172 -5.43 32.79 -14.11
N ASP A 173 -4.72 33.53 -13.26
CA ASP A 173 -3.29 33.80 -13.45
C ASP A 173 -2.41 32.55 -13.16
N PRO A 174 -1.73 31.98 -14.17
CA PRO A 174 -0.86 30.81 -13.98
C PRO A 174 0.38 31.09 -13.13
N ASN A 175 0.74 32.37 -12.95
CA ASN A 175 1.91 32.78 -12.16
C ASN A 175 1.57 32.95 -10.67
N VAL A 176 0.29 32.98 -10.31
CA VAL A 176 -0.15 33.01 -8.90
C VAL A 176 -0.07 31.60 -8.31
N ARG A 177 0.58 31.52 -7.15
CA ARG A 177 0.80 30.25 -6.45
C ARG A 177 -0.22 30.04 -5.37
N GLU A 178 -0.66 28.81 -5.26
CA GLU A 178 -1.59 28.38 -4.23
C GLU A 178 -1.17 27.04 -3.64
N TRP A 179 -1.55 26.84 -2.37
CA TRP A 179 -1.49 25.53 -1.76
C TRP A 179 -2.69 24.71 -2.21
N ALA A 180 -2.44 23.48 -2.64
CA ALA A 180 -3.47 22.58 -3.08
C ALA A 180 -3.13 21.14 -2.73
N THR A 181 -4.17 20.32 -2.67
CA THR A 181 -4.03 18.87 -2.57
C THR A 181 -3.13 18.35 -3.67
N SER A 182 -2.32 17.36 -3.36
CA SER A 182 -1.36 16.82 -4.31
C SER A 182 -1.97 15.80 -5.27
N SER A 183 -1.59 15.79 -6.55
CA SER A 183 -2.22 14.84 -7.50
C SER A 183 -1.81 13.37 -7.27
N PHE A 184 -0.71 13.13 -6.55
CA PHE A 184 -0.34 11.78 -6.11
C PHE A 184 -0.85 11.44 -4.71
N GLU A 185 -1.67 12.30 -4.07
CA GLU A 185 -2.29 11.95 -2.80
C GLU A 185 -3.00 10.60 -2.92
N ARG A 186 -2.71 9.75 -1.94
CA ARG A 186 -3.50 8.57 -1.60
C ARG A 186 -3.87 8.73 -0.14
N ARG A 187 -5.01 9.37 0.10
CA ARG A 187 -5.47 9.74 1.45
C ARG A 187 -5.58 8.54 2.37
N HIS A 188 -6.04 7.42 1.82
CA HIS A 188 -6.15 6.15 2.53
C HIS A 188 -5.60 5.00 1.69
N SER A 189 -4.83 4.10 2.30
CA SER A 189 -4.38 2.85 1.72
C SER A 189 -4.43 1.80 2.82
N LEU A 190 -5.09 0.70 2.52
CA LEU A 190 -5.16 -0.48 3.35
C LEU A 190 -4.48 -1.60 2.57
N LEU A 191 -3.57 -2.29 3.24
CA LEU A 191 -2.94 -3.51 2.73
C LEU A 191 -3.29 -4.62 3.71
N GLY A 192 -3.45 -5.85 3.24
CA GLY A 192 -3.67 -6.99 4.08
C GLY A 192 -3.09 -8.22 3.43
N THR A 193 -2.17 -8.88 4.11
CA THR A 193 -1.57 -10.13 3.66
C THR A 193 -1.98 -11.25 4.60
N VAL A 194 -2.73 -12.23 4.10
CA VAL A 194 -3.18 -13.40 4.85
C VAL A 194 -2.56 -14.65 4.28
N THR A 195 -1.65 -15.26 5.02
CA THR A 195 -1.05 -16.57 4.69
C THR A 195 -1.73 -17.66 5.52
N TYR A 196 -2.22 -18.69 4.84
CA TYR A 196 -2.90 -19.84 5.43
C TYR A 196 -2.23 -21.15 4.98
N PRO A 197 -1.55 -21.88 5.89
CA PRO A 197 -0.98 -23.19 5.59
C PRO A 197 -2.09 -24.25 5.59
N ILE A 198 -2.61 -24.58 4.41
CA ILE A 198 -3.66 -25.60 4.24
C ILE A 198 -3.15 -26.97 4.71
N THR A 199 -1.91 -27.30 4.35
CA THR A 199 -1.19 -28.50 4.82
C THR A 199 0.26 -28.13 5.10
N GLY A 200 1.06 -29.07 5.63
CA GLY A 200 2.52 -28.83 5.75
C GLY A 200 3.25 -28.66 4.39
N ALA A 201 2.59 -28.96 3.27
CA ALA A 201 3.15 -28.83 1.93
C ALA A 201 2.48 -27.74 1.10
N ILE A 202 1.28 -27.30 1.46
CA ILE A 202 0.48 -26.35 0.68
C ILE A 202 0.16 -25.15 1.54
N GLU A 203 0.46 -23.98 1.03
CA GLU A 203 0.25 -22.70 1.68
C GLU A 203 -0.37 -21.74 0.66
N ILE A 204 -1.45 -21.07 1.05
CA ILE A 204 -2.06 -20.03 0.23
C ILE A 204 -1.87 -18.68 0.90
N THR A 205 -1.49 -17.68 0.12
CA THR A 205 -1.37 -16.29 0.57
C THR A 205 -2.32 -15.43 -0.26
N ALA A 206 -3.15 -14.65 0.42
CA ALA A 206 -3.98 -13.62 -0.18
C ALA A 206 -3.43 -12.24 0.16
N ILE A 207 -3.27 -11.41 -0.86
CA ILE A 207 -2.78 -10.03 -0.73
C ILE A 207 -3.88 -9.11 -1.22
N GLY A 208 -4.59 -8.49 -0.29
CA GLY A 208 -5.61 -7.50 -0.57
C GLY A 208 -5.07 -6.09 -0.39
N ARG A 209 -5.37 -5.18 -1.31
CA ARG A 209 -5.12 -3.74 -1.16
C ARG A 209 -6.39 -2.97 -1.48
N LEU A 210 -6.65 -1.92 -0.71
CA LEU A 210 -7.73 -0.99 -0.96
C LEU A 210 -7.17 0.43 -0.80
N THR A 211 -7.13 1.20 -1.88
CA THR A 211 -6.56 2.56 -1.86
C THR A 211 -7.62 3.57 -2.28
N SER A 212 -7.66 4.73 -1.62
CA SER A 212 -8.50 5.86 -2.02
C SER A 212 -8.18 6.29 -3.44
N GLY A 213 -9.19 6.70 -4.19
CA GLY A 213 -9.00 7.20 -5.55
C GLY A 213 -8.06 8.38 -5.64
N ALA A 214 -7.44 8.54 -6.81
CA ALA A 214 -6.61 9.70 -7.10
C ALA A 214 -7.47 10.97 -7.09
N PRO A 215 -6.99 12.08 -6.52
CA PRO A 215 -7.69 13.33 -6.65
C PRO A 215 -7.54 13.90 -8.06
N TYR A 216 -8.53 14.67 -8.48
CA TYR A 216 -8.58 15.33 -9.77
C TYR A 216 -9.27 16.69 -9.65
N THR A 217 -9.02 17.56 -10.62
CA THR A 217 -9.55 18.92 -10.66
C THR A 217 -10.64 19.00 -11.72
N PRO A 218 -11.80 19.63 -11.45
CA PRO A 218 -12.72 20.04 -12.50
C PRO A 218 -12.07 21.04 -13.45
N MET A 219 -11.96 20.68 -14.74
CA MET A 219 -11.27 21.47 -15.77
C MET A 219 -12.24 21.92 -16.86
N VAL A 220 -11.84 22.98 -17.57
CA VAL A 220 -12.39 23.31 -18.89
C VAL A 220 -11.59 22.53 -19.94
N GLY A 221 -12.26 22.01 -20.97
CA GLY A 221 -11.62 21.21 -22.03
C GLY A 221 -10.73 22.00 -22.99
N SER A 222 -10.59 23.31 -22.79
CA SER A 222 -9.82 24.25 -23.61
C SER A 222 -9.12 25.29 -22.73
N ASP A 223 -8.21 26.04 -23.35
CA ASP A 223 -7.66 27.27 -22.80
C ASP A 223 -8.72 28.38 -22.98
N ILE A 224 -9.13 29.02 -21.88
CA ILE A 224 -10.11 30.12 -21.81
C ILE A 224 -9.50 31.40 -21.24
N ASN A 225 -8.38 31.34 -20.53
CA ASN A 225 -7.68 32.52 -20.02
C ASN A 225 -6.68 33.10 -21.05
N GLY A 226 -6.33 32.32 -22.08
CA GLY A 226 -5.44 32.73 -23.17
C GLY A 226 -3.96 32.60 -22.85
N ASP A 227 -3.56 31.87 -21.81
CA ASP A 227 -2.15 31.75 -21.39
C ASP A 227 -1.35 30.72 -22.22
N GLY A 228 -1.99 30.05 -23.17
CA GLY A 228 -1.41 29.04 -24.04
C GLY A 228 -1.37 27.63 -23.46
N SER A 229 -1.98 27.41 -22.30
CA SER A 229 -2.03 26.12 -21.61
C SER A 229 -3.48 25.64 -21.46
N ARG A 230 -3.74 24.38 -21.82
CA ARG A 230 -5.05 23.75 -21.59
C ARG A 230 -5.15 23.22 -20.15
N ASN A 231 -5.09 24.12 -19.18
CA ASN A 231 -5.07 23.77 -17.75
C ASN A 231 -5.96 24.70 -16.90
N ASP A 232 -6.97 25.31 -17.51
CA ASP A 232 -7.96 26.13 -16.83
C ASP A 232 -8.93 25.29 -16.01
N ARG A 233 -9.08 25.66 -14.73
CA ARG A 233 -10.08 25.05 -13.85
C ARG A 233 -11.47 25.52 -14.20
N ALA A 234 -12.46 24.65 -14.13
CA ALA A 234 -13.84 25.01 -14.41
C ALA A 234 -14.44 25.90 -13.30
N PHE A 235 -15.28 26.86 -13.69
CA PHE A 235 -16.20 27.50 -12.77
C PHE A 235 -17.40 26.56 -12.53
N VAL A 236 -17.67 26.22 -11.27
CA VAL A 236 -18.75 25.29 -10.95
C VAL A 236 -20.06 26.06 -10.85
N PHE A 237 -20.78 26.18 -11.96
CA PHE A 237 -22.03 26.94 -12.02
C PHE A 237 -23.09 26.42 -11.04
N ASN A 238 -23.67 27.33 -10.25
CA ASN A 238 -24.80 27.01 -9.41
C ASN A 238 -26.10 27.00 -10.24
N PRO A 239 -26.75 25.83 -10.42
CA PRO A 239 -27.93 25.72 -11.27
C PRO A 239 -29.15 26.53 -10.78
N ALA A 240 -29.16 26.95 -9.50
CA ALA A 240 -30.24 27.75 -8.95
C ALA A 240 -30.16 29.24 -9.30
N VAL A 241 -28.97 29.74 -9.68
CA VAL A 241 -28.73 31.19 -9.87
C VAL A 241 -28.10 31.55 -11.22
N THR A 242 -27.51 30.58 -11.93
CA THR A 242 -26.91 30.86 -13.24
C THR A 242 -27.98 31.31 -14.25
N ALA A 243 -27.65 32.36 -15.03
CA ALA A 243 -28.55 32.90 -16.06
C ALA A 243 -28.64 31.98 -17.29
N ASP A 244 -27.61 31.16 -17.55
CA ASP A 244 -27.62 30.19 -18.64
C ASP A 244 -28.51 28.99 -18.28
N THR A 245 -29.70 28.95 -18.87
CA THR A 245 -30.68 27.87 -18.64
C THR A 245 -30.20 26.50 -19.13
N ALA A 246 -29.33 26.43 -20.13
CA ALA A 246 -28.77 25.19 -20.64
C ALA A 246 -27.76 24.61 -19.65
N VAL A 247 -26.83 25.44 -19.16
CA VAL A 247 -25.89 25.07 -18.09
C VAL A 247 -26.65 24.70 -16.81
N ALA A 248 -27.69 25.47 -16.44
CA ALA A 248 -28.50 25.17 -15.27
C ALA A 248 -29.18 23.79 -15.35
N ARG A 249 -29.75 23.44 -16.52
CA ARG A 249 -30.39 22.14 -16.73
C ARG A 249 -29.37 21.01 -16.71
N ALA A 250 -28.24 21.18 -17.39
CA ALA A 250 -27.20 20.16 -17.48
C ALA A 250 -26.51 19.91 -16.12
N MET A 251 -26.24 20.97 -15.34
CA MET A 251 -25.74 20.84 -13.97
C MET A 251 -26.73 20.12 -13.05
N ARG A 252 -28.04 20.38 -13.15
CA ARG A 252 -29.05 19.63 -12.38
C ARG A 252 -29.05 18.14 -12.76
N ALA A 253 -28.99 17.83 -14.05
CA ALA A 253 -28.94 16.46 -14.53
C ALA A 253 -27.67 15.74 -14.03
N LEU A 254 -26.50 16.37 -14.16
CA LEU A 254 -25.24 15.85 -13.65
C LEU A 254 -25.30 15.60 -12.14
N LEU A 255 -25.76 16.57 -11.34
CA LEU A 255 -25.84 16.43 -9.89
C LEU A 255 -26.86 15.38 -9.42
N ALA A 256 -27.87 15.08 -10.23
CA ALA A 256 -28.86 14.04 -9.94
C ALA A 256 -28.37 12.62 -10.32
N GLY A 257 -27.55 12.50 -11.37
CA GLY A 257 -27.05 11.21 -11.88
C GLY A 257 -25.64 10.83 -11.45
N ALA A 258 -24.85 11.77 -10.93
CA ALA A 258 -23.45 11.54 -10.57
C ALA A 258 -23.29 10.75 -9.26
N PRO A 259 -22.19 9.99 -9.09
CA PRO A 259 -21.85 9.36 -7.82
C PRO A 259 -21.77 10.37 -6.67
N SER A 260 -22.10 9.93 -5.44
CA SER A 260 -22.14 10.81 -4.26
C SER A 260 -20.85 11.58 -3.99
N ALA A 261 -19.69 11.00 -4.30
CA ALA A 261 -18.39 11.69 -4.20
C ALA A 261 -18.27 12.88 -5.17
N VAL A 262 -18.75 12.72 -6.40
CA VAL A 262 -18.77 13.78 -7.42
C VAL A 262 -19.78 14.86 -7.02
N GLN A 263 -20.98 14.44 -6.60
CA GLN A 263 -22.02 15.35 -6.12
C GLN A 263 -21.52 16.19 -4.94
N SER A 264 -20.90 15.57 -3.93
CA SER A 264 -20.33 16.27 -2.79
C SER A 264 -19.20 17.23 -3.20
N CYS A 265 -18.37 16.86 -4.17
CA CYS A 265 -17.31 17.73 -4.66
C CYS A 265 -17.86 18.98 -5.38
N LEU A 266 -18.84 18.81 -6.26
CA LEU A 266 -19.41 19.91 -7.05
C LEU A 266 -20.30 20.81 -6.18
N THR A 267 -21.13 20.23 -5.32
CA THR A 267 -22.00 21.00 -4.40
C THR A 267 -21.20 21.86 -3.44
N GLY A 268 -20.06 21.38 -2.95
CA GLY A 268 -19.17 22.14 -2.07
C GLY A 268 -18.47 23.34 -2.74
N GLN A 269 -18.52 23.45 -4.07
CA GLN A 269 -17.80 24.46 -4.85
C GLN A 269 -18.73 25.31 -5.73
N LEU A 270 -20.05 25.19 -5.57
CA LEU A 270 -21.02 25.93 -6.38
C LEU A 270 -20.77 27.45 -6.33
N GLY A 271 -20.77 28.05 -7.51
CA GLY A 271 -20.52 29.47 -7.71
C GLY A 271 -19.06 29.88 -7.52
N GLN A 272 -18.11 28.94 -7.53
CA GLN A 272 -16.68 29.21 -7.40
C GLN A 272 -15.88 28.55 -8.54
N ILE A 273 -14.68 29.07 -8.79
CA ILE A 273 -13.69 28.37 -9.60
C ILE A 273 -13.20 27.16 -8.80
N ALA A 274 -13.17 25.98 -9.43
CA ALA A 274 -12.83 24.76 -8.74
C ALA A 274 -11.41 24.84 -8.13
N ALA A 275 -11.27 24.34 -6.91
CA ALA A 275 -9.97 24.21 -6.27
C ALA A 275 -9.19 23.05 -6.88
N ARG A 276 -7.86 23.18 -6.95
CA ARG A 276 -7.02 22.12 -7.49
C ARG A 276 -7.10 20.86 -6.64
N ASN A 277 -7.32 19.73 -7.33
CA ASN A 277 -7.42 18.40 -6.76
C ASN A 277 -8.50 18.30 -5.67
N SER A 278 -9.60 19.03 -5.85
CA SER A 278 -10.74 19.06 -4.93
C SER A 278 -11.59 17.79 -4.96
N CYS A 279 -11.70 17.14 -6.12
CA CYS A 279 -12.52 15.94 -6.28
C CYS A 279 -11.68 14.69 -6.09
N THR A 280 -12.30 13.61 -5.60
CA THR A 280 -11.63 12.32 -5.39
C THR A 280 -12.27 11.25 -6.27
N GLY A 281 -11.43 10.49 -6.98
CA GLY A 281 -11.88 9.32 -7.73
C GLY A 281 -12.45 8.20 -6.85
N PRO A 282 -12.97 7.13 -7.47
CA PRO A 282 -13.45 5.95 -6.76
C PRO A 282 -12.32 5.25 -6.01
N TRP A 283 -12.67 4.47 -4.99
CA TRP A 283 -11.72 3.56 -4.34
C TRP A 283 -11.24 2.48 -5.31
N GLN A 284 -9.97 2.10 -5.16
CA GLN A 284 -9.26 1.16 -6.02
C GLN A 284 -8.92 -0.11 -5.23
N PRO A 285 -9.74 -1.18 -5.34
CA PRO A 285 -9.44 -2.47 -4.74
C PRO A 285 -8.51 -3.29 -5.65
N SER A 286 -7.60 -4.05 -5.04
CA SER A 286 -6.86 -5.13 -5.68
C SER A 286 -6.82 -6.35 -4.75
N LEU A 287 -6.86 -7.53 -5.34
CA LEU A 287 -6.69 -8.80 -4.65
C LEU A 287 -5.83 -9.68 -5.54
N ASP A 288 -4.79 -10.25 -4.96
CA ASP A 288 -3.93 -11.22 -5.60
C ASP A 288 -3.77 -12.44 -4.68
N LEU A 289 -3.61 -13.62 -5.27
CA LEU A 289 -3.41 -14.89 -4.61
C LEU A 289 -2.06 -15.48 -5.01
N GLN A 290 -1.39 -16.10 -4.05
CA GLN A 290 -0.20 -16.89 -4.25
C GLN A 290 -0.36 -18.25 -3.57
N LEU A 291 -0.35 -19.33 -4.35
CA LEU A 291 -0.35 -20.69 -3.87
C LEU A 291 1.08 -21.24 -3.91
N ASN A 292 1.63 -21.58 -2.77
CA ASN A 292 2.93 -22.21 -2.62
C ASN A 292 2.74 -23.70 -2.31
N TRP A 293 3.33 -24.56 -3.13
CA TRP A 293 3.31 -26.00 -2.97
C TRP A 293 4.73 -26.57 -2.88
N ARG A 294 4.97 -27.36 -1.85
CA ARG A 294 6.27 -27.96 -1.52
C ARG A 294 6.16 -29.48 -1.53
N PRO A 295 6.17 -30.13 -2.71
CA PRO A 295 6.02 -31.56 -2.80
C PRO A 295 7.21 -32.29 -2.18
N ASP A 296 6.95 -33.47 -1.60
CA ASP A 296 7.98 -34.42 -1.17
C ASP A 296 8.31 -35.41 -2.30
N TRP A 297 8.39 -34.91 -3.53
CA TRP A 297 8.64 -35.73 -4.72
C TRP A 297 10.14 -35.98 -4.91
N PHE A 298 10.46 -37.13 -5.50
CA PHE A 298 11.84 -37.51 -5.88
C PHE A 298 12.85 -37.47 -4.73
N GLY A 299 12.40 -37.63 -3.48
CA GLY A 299 13.28 -37.56 -2.30
C GLY A 299 13.84 -36.16 -2.04
N LEU A 300 13.23 -35.12 -2.61
CA LEU A 300 13.68 -33.74 -2.48
C LEU A 300 13.36 -33.12 -1.10
N ASP A 301 12.79 -33.85 -0.15
CA ASP A 301 12.64 -33.41 1.25
C ASP A 301 11.94 -32.03 1.37
N ARG A 302 10.98 -31.75 0.45
CA ARG A 302 10.27 -30.46 0.30
C ARG A 302 11.16 -29.24 0.03
N ARG A 303 12.29 -29.44 -0.67
CA ARG A 303 13.22 -28.39 -1.11
C ARG A 303 12.78 -27.67 -2.38
N LEU A 304 11.94 -28.32 -3.18
CA LEU A 304 11.27 -27.70 -4.32
C LEU A 304 10.02 -26.97 -3.81
N THR A 305 9.90 -25.68 -4.12
CA THR A 305 8.68 -24.89 -3.96
C THR A 305 8.18 -24.52 -5.35
N LEU A 306 6.98 -24.98 -5.70
CA LEU A 306 6.24 -24.56 -6.88
C LEU A 306 5.24 -23.49 -6.44
N SER A 307 5.28 -22.32 -7.05
CA SER A 307 4.40 -21.20 -6.73
C SER A 307 3.50 -20.88 -7.92
N LEU A 308 2.21 -20.69 -7.68
CA LEU A 308 1.26 -20.11 -8.63
C LEU A 308 0.83 -18.76 -8.09
N VAL A 309 1.09 -17.69 -8.84
CA VAL A 309 0.76 -16.31 -8.45
C VAL A 309 -0.25 -15.74 -9.45
N THR A 310 -1.28 -15.08 -8.96
CA THR A 310 -2.20 -14.32 -9.79
C THR A 310 -1.78 -12.86 -9.81
N VAL A 311 -1.94 -12.19 -10.96
CA VAL A 311 -1.88 -10.73 -11.05
C VAL A 311 -3.22 -10.24 -11.57
N ASN A 312 -3.79 -9.26 -10.87
CA ASN A 312 -5.10 -8.68 -11.18
C ASN A 312 -6.25 -9.71 -11.15
N LEU A 313 -6.33 -10.52 -10.08
CA LEU A 313 -7.40 -11.51 -9.94
C LEU A 313 -8.79 -10.87 -9.95
N LEU A 314 -8.96 -9.69 -9.34
CA LEU A 314 -10.25 -9.00 -9.34
C LEU A 314 -10.74 -8.63 -10.73
N GLY A 315 -9.85 -8.19 -11.63
CA GLY A 315 -10.23 -7.90 -13.01
C GLY A 315 -10.68 -9.16 -13.75
N GLY A 316 -9.99 -10.28 -13.56
CA GLY A 316 -10.41 -11.58 -14.10
C GLY A 316 -11.76 -12.05 -13.55
N LEU A 317 -12.02 -11.82 -12.26
CA LEU A 317 -13.31 -12.14 -11.63
C LEU A 317 -14.44 -11.23 -12.13
N ASP A 318 -14.17 -9.96 -12.39
CA ASP A 318 -15.14 -9.01 -12.93
C ASP A 318 -15.59 -9.43 -14.34
N GLU A 319 -14.62 -9.77 -15.21
CA GLU A 319 -14.91 -10.29 -16.54
C GLU A 319 -15.63 -11.64 -16.49
N TRP A 320 -15.22 -12.54 -15.58
CA TRP A 320 -15.86 -13.85 -15.46
C TRP A 320 -17.30 -13.77 -14.94
N LEU A 321 -17.58 -12.86 -14.00
CA LEU A 321 -18.91 -12.74 -13.38
C LEU A 321 -19.87 -11.85 -14.18
N HIS A 322 -19.37 -10.76 -14.78
CA HIS A 322 -20.22 -9.76 -15.45
C HIS A 322 -20.06 -9.76 -16.99
N GLY A 323 -19.07 -10.48 -17.51
CA GLY A 323 -18.76 -10.53 -18.94
C GLY A 323 -17.98 -9.30 -19.43
N ALA A 324 -17.23 -9.47 -20.51
CA ALA A 324 -16.41 -8.41 -21.10
C ALA A 324 -17.20 -7.15 -21.53
N ALA A 325 -18.51 -7.28 -21.76
CA ALA A 325 -19.38 -6.18 -22.19
C ALA A 325 -19.98 -5.36 -21.02
N ASN A 326 -19.88 -5.84 -19.78
CA ASN A 326 -20.48 -5.19 -18.61
C ASN A 326 -19.52 -5.21 -17.40
N LEU A 327 -18.27 -4.81 -17.61
CA LEU A 327 -17.28 -4.73 -16.55
C LEU A 327 -17.64 -3.66 -15.52
N HIS A 328 -17.55 -3.99 -14.23
CA HIS A 328 -17.78 -3.06 -13.14
C HIS A 328 -16.49 -2.33 -12.71
N GLY A 329 -15.37 -2.63 -13.36
CA GLY A 329 -14.08 -1.96 -13.20
C GLY A 329 -13.24 -2.51 -12.04
N TRP A 330 -13.46 -3.76 -11.61
CA TRP A 330 -12.63 -4.31 -10.53
C TRP A 330 -11.19 -4.55 -11.01
N GLY A 331 -10.22 -4.27 -10.15
CA GLY A 331 -8.81 -4.42 -10.52
C GLY A 331 -8.32 -3.39 -11.55
N PHE A 332 -9.16 -2.43 -11.93
CA PHE A 332 -8.83 -1.36 -12.86
C PHE A 332 -8.55 -0.06 -12.09
N SER A 333 -7.48 0.65 -12.48
CA SER A 333 -7.17 1.98 -11.97
C SER A 333 -7.30 2.99 -13.11
N ALA A 334 -8.53 3.44 -13.41
CA ALA A 334 -8.71 4.54 -14.36
C ALA A 334 -8.79 5.87 -13.63
N ALA A 335 -8.19 6.88 -14.27
CA ALA A 335 -8.41 8.25 -13.90
C ALA A 335 -9.85 8.64 -14.28
N PRO A 336 -10.60 9.31 -13.38
CA PRO A 336 -11.86 9.95 -13.74
C PRO A 336 -11.64 11.02 -14.83
N ASP A 337 -12.62 11.21 -15.71
CA ASP A 337 -12.61 12.34 -16.65
C ASP A 337 -12.68 13.68 -15.88
N PRO A 338 -11.64 14.52 -15.95
CA PRO A 338 -11.59 15.79 -15.22
C PRO A 338 -12.33 16.93 -15.93
N VAL A 339 -12.78 16.77 -17.18
CA VAL A 339 -13.37 17.87 -17.93
C VAL A 339 -14.83 18.05 -17.52
N LEU A 340 -15.14 19.16 -16.84
CA LEU A 340 -16.50 19.53 -16.46
C LEU A 340 -17.19 20.35 -17.54
N LEU A 341 -16.45 21.23 -18.21
CA LEU A 341 -17.01 22.20 -19.18
C LEU A 341 -16.31 22.12 -20.52
N TYR A 342 -17.10 22.14 -21.60
CA TYR A 342 -16.64 22.34 -22.97
C TYR A 342 -17.10 23.70 -23.48
N VAL A 343 -16.18 24.47 -24.06
CA VAL A 343 -16.52 25.74 -24.72
C VAL A 343 -17.28 25.48 -26.01
N ARG A 344 -18.37 26.23 -26.22
CA ARG A 344 -19.23 26.17 -27.41
C ARG A 344 -19.27 27.48 -28.19
N GLY A 345 -18.70 28.56 -27.65
CA GLY A 345 -18.68 29.88 -28.26
C GLY A 345 -18.33 30.96 -27.25
N PHE A 346 -18.25 32.19 -27.73
CA PHE A 346 -17.94 33.38 -26.95
C PHE A 346 -18.79 34.56 -27.42
N ASP A 347 -19.29 35.36 -26.49
CA ASP A 347 -20.01 36.60 -26.76
C ASP A 347 -19.11 37.80 -26.44
N PRO A 348 -18.59 38.52 -27.45
CA PRO A 348 -17.67 39.64 -27.24
C PRO A 348 -18.36 40.88 -26.64
N ALA A 349 -19.69 41.01 -26.76
CA ALA A 349 -20.41 42.17 -26.22
C ALA A 349 -20.61 42.04 -24.71
N THR A 350 -20.92 40.83 -24.24
CA THR A 350 -21.09 40.54 -22.81
C THR A 350 -19.82 39.98 -22.15
N GLN A 351 -18.80 39.67 -22.94
CA GLN A 351 -17.54 39.05 -22.50
C GLN A 351 -17.76 37.74 -21.76
N THR A 352 -18.62 36.86 -22.30
CA THR A 352 -18.99 35.58 -21.68
C THR A 352 -18.74 34.40 -22.61
N PHE A 353 -18.25 33.30 -22.05
CA PHE A 353 -18.16 32.03 -22.78
C PHE A 353 -19.46 31.25 -22.66
N ARG A 354 -19.82 30.52 -23.72
CA ARG A 354 -20.94 29.59 -23.71
C ARG A 354 -20.41 28.18 -23.46
N TYR A 355 -20.96 27.50 -22.45
CA TYR A 355 -20.49 26.19 -22.03
C TYR A 355 -21.50 25.08 -22.30
N ALA A 356 -20.98 23.90 -22.60
CA ALA A 356 -21.69 22.63 -22.45
C ALA A 356 -21.10 21.87 -21.27
N VAL A 357 -21.94 21.46 -20.33
CA VAL A 357 -21.54 20.63 -19.19
C VAL A 357 -21.35 19.20 -19.65
N ASN A 358 -20.25 18.57 -19.22
CA ASN A 358 -20.02 17.14 -19.40
C ASN A 358 -20.93 16.35 -18.43
N ASP A 359 -21.93 15.67 -18.97
CA ASP A 359 -22.83 14.80 -18.21
C ASP A 359 -22.13 13.55 -17.65
N ARG A 360 -20.96 13.22 -18.19
CA ARG A 360 -20.08 12.12 -17.75
C ARG A 360 -18.90 12.58 -16.92
N PHE A 361 -18.92 13.79 -16.37
CA PHE A 361 -17.85 14.27 -15.50
C PHE A 361 -17.56 13.28 -14.35
N GLY A 362 -16.28 12.96 -14.16
CA GLY A 362 -15.84 11.99 -13.16
C GLY A 362 -16.13 10.53 -13.50
N ALA A 363 -16.68 10.24 -14.70
CA ALA A 363 -16.80 8.88 -15.18
C ALA A 363 -15.42 8.26 -15.40
N ILE A 364 -15.31 6.98 -15.09
CA ILE A 364 -14.10 6.19 -15.22
C ILE A 364 -14.14 5.61 -16.63
N ALA A 365 -13.08 5.80 -17.42
CA ALA A 365 -12.97 5.29 -18.78
C ALA A 365 -12.82 3.74 -18.87
N GLY A 366 -13.48 2.99 -17.97
CA GLY A 366 -13.66 1.54 -18.07
C GLY A 366 -14.76 1.13 -19.05
N ALA A 367 -15.55 2.09 -19.55
CA ALA A 367 -16.64 1.78 -20.46
C ALA A 367 -16.21 1.55 -21.92
N ASN A 368 -15.06 2.09 -22.42
CA ASN A 368 -14.68 1.99 -23.85
C ASN A 368 -13.20 2.28 -24.23
N GLY A 369 -12.21 2.33 -23.31
CA GLY A 369 -10.91 3.00 -23.57
C GLY A 369 -9.60 2.23 -23.28
N GLY A 370 -9.33 1.13 -23.97
CA GLY A 370 -8.00 0.83 -24.56
C GLY A 370 -6.82 0.31 -23.73
N ILE A 371 -6.77 0.41 -22.39
CA ILE A 371 -5.66 -0.20 -21.60
C ILE A 371 -6.21 -0.96 -20.40
N THR A 372 -6.51 -2.25 -20.58
CA THR A 372 -6.84 -3.18 -19.51
C THR A 372 -5.57 -3.84 -18.97
N VAL A 373 -5.39 -3.88 -17.65
CA VAL A 373 -4.42 -4.81 -17.05
C VAL A 373 -5.06 -6.20 -17.09
N PRO A 374 -4.58 -7.14 -17.91
CA PRO A 374 -5.21 -8.44 -17.99
C PRO A 374 -4.98 -9.21 -16.69
N PHE A 375 -5.88 -10.15 -16.39
CA PHE A 375 -5.60 -11.19 -15.42
C PHE A 375 -4.44 -12.06 -15.91
N GLN A 376 -3.44 -12.32 -15.06
CA GLN A 376 -2.29 -13.16 -15.40
C GLN A 376 -2.05 -14.24 -14.35
N LEU A 377 -1.53 -15.37 -14.81
CA LEU A 377 -1.04 -16.46 -13.98
C LEU A 377 0.48 -16.59 -14.17
N GLY A 378 1.23 -16.38 -13.09
CA GLY A 378 2.66 -16.64 -13.01
C GLY A 378 2.91 -17.99 -12.35
N ILE A 379 3.78 -18.82 -12.94
CA ILE A 379 4.24 -20.07 -12.35
C ILE A 379 5.73 -19.95 -12.07
N GLU A 380 6.15 -20.20 -10.83
CA GLU A 380 7.54 -20.13 -10.40
C GLU A 380 7.96 -21.45 -9.75
N ALA A 381 9.22 -21.85 -9.95
CA ALA A 381 9.80 -23.02 -9.29
C ALA A 381 11.12 -22.62 -8.61
N HIS A 382 11.20 -22.81 -7.30
CA HIS A 382 12.38 -22.53 -6.50
C HIS A 382 12.91 -23.80 -5.83
N LEU A 383 14.17 -24.17 -6.11
CA LEU A 383 14.81 -25.36 -5.57
C LEU A 383 15.97 -24.99 -4.63
N THR A 384 15.86 -25.35 -3.36
CA THR A 384 16.94 -25.11 -2.38
C THR A 384 18.01 -26.21 -2.40
N MET A 385 19.23 -25.84 -2.81
CA MET A 385 20.40 -26.73 -2.85
C MET A 385 21.30 -26.52 -1.63
N GLY A 386 21.77 -27.61 -0.99
CA GLY A 386 22.70 -27.57 0.17
C GLY A 386 22.09 -28.01 1.53
N PRO A 387 22.90 -28.30 2.56
CA PRO A 387 22.41 -28.82 3.84
C PRO A 387 21.63 -27.77 4.65
N ASP A 388 20.41 -28.13 5.12
CA ASP A 388 19.61 -27.28 5.99
C ASP A 388 19.90 -27.64 7.45
N ARG A 389 20.94 -27.00 8.00
CA ARG A 389 21.46 -27.25 9.36
C ARG A 389 20.41 -27.03 10.46
N THR A 390 19.37 -26.23 10.20
CA THR A 390 18.31 -25.95 11.18
C THR A 390 17.30 -27.10 11.22
N ARG A 391 16.88 -27.61 10.05
CA ARG A 391 16.04 -28.81 9.95
C ARG A 391 16.76 -30.06 10.44
N ASP A 392 18.04 -30.23 10.12
CA ASP A 392 18.82 -31.40 10.53
C ASP A 392 18.98 -31.48 12.06
N ARG A 393 19.18 -30.33 12.73
CA ARG A 393 19.20 -30.23 14.20
C ARG A 393 17.86 -30.52 14.85
N LEU A 394 16.74 -30.15 14.22
CA LEU A 394 15.41 -30.42 14.78
C LEU A 394 14.98 -31.88 14.56
N ARG A 395 15.34 -32.47 13.41
CA ARG A 395 15.16 -33.90 13.15
C ARG A 395 15.97 -34.74 14.15
N SER A 396 17.22 -34.38 14.47
CA SER A 396 18.01 -35.16 15.43
C SER A 396 17.48 -35.14 16.88
N VAL A 397 16.75 -34.08 17.25
CA VAL A 397 16.18 -33.92 18.60
C VAL A 397 14.80 -34.59 18.73
N PHE A 398 13.98 -34.58 17.68
CA PHE A 398 12.56 -34.99 17.76
C PHE A 398 12.13 -36.08 16.77
N GLY A 399 13.02 -36.52 15.87
CA GLY A 399 12.76 -37.58 14.90
C GLY A 399 13.83 -38.67 14.96
N GLY A 400 13.44 -39.92 14.71
CA GLY A 400 14.36 -41.06 14.62
C GLY A 400 15.51 -40.73 13.66
N GLY A 401 16.71 -40.62 14.23
CA GLY A 401 17.91 -40.36 13.45
C GLY A 401 18.12 -41.47 12.43
N ARG A 402 18.39 -41.10 11.18
CA ARG A 402 19.03 -42.00 10.23
C ARG A 402 20.44 -42.27 10.75
N GLY A 403 20.63 -43.40 11.41
CA GLY A 403 21.93 -43.87 11.83
C GLY A 403 22.03 -45.36 11.59
N GLY A 404 22.81 -45.74 10.58
CA GLY A 404 23.38 -47.09 10.45
C GLY A 404 22.40 -48.20 10.07
N GLN A 405 22.80 -49.00 9.09
CA GLN A 405 22.29 -50.36 8.96
C GLN A 405 22.54 -51.10 10.29
N GLY A 406 21.46 -51.43 11.01
CA GLY A 406 21.53 -52.19 12.25
C GLY A 406 20.16 -52.27 12.93
N ASN A 407 19.45 -53.37 12.68
CA ASN A 407 18.24 -53.86 13.33
C ASN A 407 17.06 -52.88 13.52
N ALA A 408 16.07 -53.05 12.65
CA ALA A 408 14.74 -52.45 12.71
C ALA A 408 13.82 -53.14 13.74
N ASP A 409 14.34 -53.46 14.93
CA ASP A 409 13.55 -54.02 16.05
C ASP A 409 13.93 -53.27 17.33
N GLY A 410 13.23 -52.17 17.62
CA GLY A 410 13.45 -51.45 18.88
C GLY A 410 13.14 -49.96 18.93
N ALA A 411 12.19 -49.43 18.14
CA ALA A 411 11.62 -48.09 18.41
C ALA A 411 10.61 -48.18 19.57
N GLY A 412 11.07 -48.63 20.74
CA GLY A 412 10.27 -48.72 21.95
C GLY A 412 10.21 -47.40 22.69
N THR A 413 9.18 -47.27 23.54
CA THR A 413 9.03 -46.29 24.63
C THR A 413 10.30 -45.96 25.46
N PRO A 414 11.34 -46.82 25.59
CA PRO A 414 12.56 -46.47 26.35
C PRO A 414 13.39 -45.30 25.76
N ASP A 415 13.45 -45.12 24.43
CA ASP A 415 14.29 -44.05 23.81
C ASP A 415 13.68 -42.65 24.03
N PHE A 416 12.35 -42.53 24.03
CA PHE A 416 11.66 -41.26 24.29
C PHE A 416 11.81 -40.83 25.76
N ASN A 417 11.71 -41.77 26.70
CA ASN A 417 11.84 -41.48 28.12
C ASN A 417 13.25 -40.97 28.48
N ALA A 418 14.29 -41.59 27.92
CA ALA A 418 15.67 -41.16 28.12
C ALA A 418 15.92 -39.75 27.56
N ARG A 419 15.37 -39.42 26.39
CA ARG A 419 15.48 -38.09 25.77
C ARG A 419 14.67 -37.03 26.52
N PHE A 420 13.48 -37.37 27.01
CA PHE A 420 12.68 -36.48 27.83
C PHE A 420 13.42 -36.09 29.11
N ALA A 421 14.09 -37.04 29.78
CA ALA A 421 14.90 -36.79 30.96
C ALA A 421 16.09 -35.85 30.71
N GLN A 422 16.58 -35.76 29.46
CA GLN A 422 17.62 -34.79 29.07
C GLN A 422 17.05 -33.39 28.82
N ILE A 423 15.80 -33.28 28.36
CA ILE A 423 15.14 -32.00 28.05
C ILE A 423 14.59 -31.34 29.32
N LEU A 424 14.01 -32.13 30.23
CA LEU A 424 13.44 -31.70 31.51
C LEU A 424 14.00 -32.57 32.65
N PRO A 425 15.26 -32.36 33.07
CA PRO A 425 15.84 -33.13 34.16
C PRO A 425 15.16 -32.82 35.50
N ASN A 426 15.15 -33.79 36.41
CA ASN A 426 14.75 -33.58 37.81
C ASN A 426 16.00 -33.24 38.66
N PRO A 427 16.27 -31.95 38.94
CA PRO A 427 17.45 -31.56 39.72
C PRO A 427 17.36 -31.99 41.19
N ILE A 428 16.16 -32.23 41.72
CA ILE A 428 15.94 -32.54 43.13
C ILE A 428 16.42 -33.96 43.45
N THR A 429 16.24 -34.90 42.53
CA THR A 429 16.79 -36.26 42.65
C THR A 429 18.31 -36.25 42.80
N VAL A 430 18.99 -35.34 42.11
CA VAL A 430 20.45 -35.14 42.25
C VAL A 430 20.78 -34.55 43.62
N MET A 431 20.00 -33.58 44.11
CA MET A 431 20.19 -33.01 45.46
C MET A 431 20.02 -34.05 46.57
N VAL A 432 19.06 -34.97 46.44
CA VAL A 432 18.89 -36.12 47.36
C VAL A 432 20.13 -37.02 47.33
N GLY A 433 20.75 -37.22 46.16
CA GLY A 433 22.00 -37.97 46.03
C GLY A 433 23.21 -37.31 46.70
N MET A 434 23.14 -36.02 47.03
CA MET A 434 24.22 -35.27 47.71
C MET A 434 24.07 -35.28 49.24
N THR A 435 23.39 -36.29 49.81
CA THR A 435 23.09 -36.38 51.25
C THR A 435 24.34 -36.23 52.13
N ASP A 436 25.42 -36.95 51.81
CA ASP A 436 26.66 -36.92 52.59
C ASP A 436 27.43 -35.60 52.43
N THR A 437 27.37 -35.01 51.24
CA THR A 437 28.07 -33.75 50.93
C THR A 437 27.40 -32.55 51.61
N LEU A 438 26.06 -32.52 51.64
CA LEU A 438 25.28 -31.44 52.23
C LEU A 438 24.93 -31.67 53.70
N LYS A 439 25.34 -32.82 54.27
CA LYS A 439 25.02 -33.25 55.64
C LYS A 439 23.52 -33.12 55.95
N LEU A 440 22.68 -33.64 55.06
CA LEU A 440 21.22 -33.54 55.19
C LEU A 440 20.73 -34.39 56.37
N ASP A 441 19.82 -33.84 57.17
CA ASP A 441 19.15 -34.62 58.21
C ASP A 441 18.03 -35.52 57.62
N SER A 442 17.52 -36.46 58.42
CA SER A 442 16.49 -37.40 57.97
C SER A 442 15.18 -36.73 57.56
N ALA A 443 14.84 -35.57 58.13
CA ALA A 443 13.65 -34.83 57.77
C ALA A 443 13.83 -34.11 56.43
N GLN A 444 15.01 -33.52 56.19
CA GLN A 444 15.39 -32.89 54.93
C GLN A 444 15.41 -33.89 53.77
N VAL A 445 16.00 -35.07 53.97
CA VAL A 445 16.02 -36.15 52.96
C VAL A 445 14.59 -36.58 52.61
N THR A 446 13.72 -36.75 53.62
CA THR A 446 12.32 -37.13 53.41
C THR A 446 11.55 -36.06 52.64
N ALA A 447 11.72 -34.79 53.00
CA ALA A 447 11.08 -33.66 52.32
C ALA A 447 11.56 -33.50 50.87
N LEU A 448 12.87 -33.63 50.61
CA LEU A 448 13.42 -33.55 49.26
C LEU A 448 12.98 -34.71 48.38
N LYS A 449 12.89 -35.94 48.92
CA LYS A 449 12.31 -37.09 48.19
C LYS A 449 10.86 -36.83 47.79
N ALA A 450 10.04 -36.32 48.70
CA ALA A 450 8.65 -35.98 48.39
C ALA A 450 8.54 -34.88 47.31
N ILE A 451 9.47 -33.91 47.28
CA ILE A 451 9.53 -32.90 46.22
C ILE A 451 9.96 -33.53 44.89
N ALA A 452 10.95 -34.43 44.90
CA ALA A 452 11.41 -35.14 43.71
C ALA A 452 10.30 -35.99 43.10
N ASP A 453 9.60 -36.79 43.90
CA ASP A 453 8.49 -37.64 43.47
C ASP A 453 7.32 -36.80 42.92
N SER A 454 7.02 -35.68 43.58
CA SER A 454 6.01 -34.73 43.10
C SER A 454 6.37 -34.11 41.76
N LEU A 455 7.65 -33.79 41.52
CA LEU A 455 8.12 -33.24 40.25
C LEU A 455 8.07 -34.30 39.14
N ASP A 456 8.48 -35.54 39.44
CA ASP A 456 8.41 -36.64 38.48
C ASP A 456 6.98 -36.95 38.07
N SER A 457 6.03 -36.95 39.02
CA SER A 457 4.60 -37.10 38.74
C SER A 457 4.06 -35.98 37.84
N GLN A 458 4.40 -34.72 38.12
CA GLN A 458 3.97 -33.57 37.31
C GLN A 458 4.59 -33.61 35.90
N ASN A 459 5.85 -33.98 35.80
CA ASN A 459 6.54 -34.08 34.52
C ASN A 459 6.18 -35.34 33.73
N ALA A 460 5.66 -36.40 34.36
CA ALA A 460 5.09 -37.55 33.67
C ALA A 460 3.88 -37.14 32.82
N VAL A 461 3.01 -36.26 33.33
CA VAL A 461 1.88 -35.72 32.54
C VAL A 461 2.37 -34.93 31.32
N VAL A 462 3.43 -34.13 31.50
CA VAL A 462 4.05 -33.37 30.40
C VAL A 462 4.65 -34.32 29.37
N ARG A 463 5.37 -35.35 29.81
CA ARG A 463 5.96 -36.39 28.96
C ARG A 463 4.91 -37.11 28.14
N ASP A 464 3.87 -37.61 28.77
CA ASP A 464 2.82 -38.40 28.12
C ASP A 464 2.08 -37.55 27.08
N SER A 465 1.86 -36.26 27.39
CA SER A 465 1.34 -35.32 26.41
C SER A 465 2.29 -35.15 25.21
N LEU A 466 3.58 -34.86 25.44
CA LEU A 466 4.55 -34.69 24.35
C LEU A 466 4.66 -35.95 23.48
N GLN A 467 4.61 -37.13 24.08
CA GLN A 467 4.59 -38.40 23.36
C GLN A 467 3.36 -38.51 22.45
N ALA A 468 2.18 -38.15 22.95
CA ALA A 468 0.95 -38.12 22.15
C ALA A 468 1.03 -37.10 20.99
N ASP A 469 1.69 -35.96 21.17
CA ASP A 469 1.92 -34.99 20.09
C ASP A 469 2.83 -35.54 19.00
N VAL A 470 3.92 -36.20 19.38
CA VAL A 470 4.86 -36.82 18.45
C VAL A 470 4.18 -37.97 17.69
N GLN A 471 3.42 -38.82 18.38
CA GLN A 471 2.65 -39.90 17.74
C GLN A 471 1.60 -39.36 16.76
N LYS A 472 0.87 -38.31 17.15
CA LYS A 472 -0.14 -37.66 16.28
C LYS A 472 0.48 -36.97 15.06
N ALA A 473 1.75 -36.60 15.12
CA ALA A 473 2.45 -35.92 14.03
C ALA A 473 2.97 -36.90 12.95
N GLY A 474 2.97 -38.20 13.22
CA GLY A 474 3.32 -39.25 12.26
C GLY A 474 4.83 -39.36 12.00
N THR A 475 5.20 -40.08 10.94
CA THR A 475 6.60 -40.46 10.64
C THR A 475 7.46 -39.34 10.04
N ARG A 476 6.87 -38.25 9.53
CA ARG A 476 7.60 -37.10 8.94
C ARG A 476 6.94 -35.74 9.21
N PRO A 477 6.86 -35.31 10.48
CA PRO A 477 6.22 -34.05 10.82
C PRO A 477 7.06 -32.84 10.41
N ASP A 478 6.39 -31.73 10.06
CA ASP A 478 7.06 -30.45 9.87
C ASP A 478 7.65 -29.98 11.22
N PRO A 479 8.98 -29.73 11.30
CA PRO A 479 9.63 -29.38 12.55
C PRO A 479 9.10 -28.08 13.18
N GLY A 480 8.69 -27.10 12.37
CA GLY A 480 8.16 -25.82 12.85
C GLY A 480 6.79 -25.98 13.48
N ILE A 481 5.91 -26.75 12.87
CA ILE A 481 4.56 -27.03 13.38
C ILE A 481 4.63 -27.90 14.66
N LEU A 482 5.47 -28.93 14.65
CA LEU A 482 5.67 -29.80 15.81
C LEU A 482 6.23 -29.01 17.00
N PHE A 483 7.25 -28.17 16.76
CA PHE A 483 7.85 -27.35 17.82
C PHE A 483 6.88 -26.30 18.36
N ALA A 484 6.07 -25.67 17.51
CA ALA A 484 5.04 -24.73 17.94
C ALA A 484 4.01 -25.40 18.87
N ARG A 485 3.65 -26.67 18.62
CA ARG A 485 2.73 -27.45 19.45
C ARG A 485 3.36 -27.90 20.78
N MET A 486 4.64 -28.29 20.76
CA MET A 486 5.35 -28.74 21.96
C MET A 486 5.77 -27.60 22.90
N ARG A 487 5.97 -26.38 22.38
CA ARG A 487 6.43 -25.20 23.14
C ARG A 487 5.66 -24.95 24.45
N PRO A 488 4.31 -24.89 24.48
CA PRO A 488 3.57 -24.66 25.72
C PRO A 488 3.78 -25.77 26.76
N ARG A 489 3.93 -27.02 26.32
CA ARG A 489 4.13 -28.18 27.22
C ARG A 489 5.52 -28.17 27.84
N LEU A 490 6.54 -27.83 27.05
CA LEU A 490 7.91 -27.63 27.55
C LEU A 490 7.98 -26.45 28.53
N GLN A 491 7.21 -25.37 28.30
CA GLN A 491 7.10 -24.27 29.26
C GLN A 491 6.47 -24.71 30.58
N ALA A 492 5.42 -25.53 30.54
CA ALA A 492 4.80 -26.09 31.76
C ALA A 492 5.80 -26.94 32.56
N GLY A 493 6.56 -27.82 31.89
CA GLY A 493 7.59 -28.63 32.56
C GLY A 493 8.70 -27.78 33.20
N ARG A 494 9.13 -26.69 32.55
CA ARG A 494 10.10 -25.75 33.13
C ARG A 494 9.56 -25.04 34.36
N GLU A 495 8.28 -24.66 34.36
CA GLU A 495 7.63 -24.03 35.52
C GLU A 495 7.49 -25.03 36.69
N ASN A 496 7.21 -26.31 36.43
CA ASN A 496 7.21 -27.34 37.46
C ASN A 496 8.59 -27.45 38.14
N ILE A 497 9.67 -27.45 37.35
CA ILE A 497 11.04 -27.48 37.88
C ILE A 497 11.34 -26.21 38.70
N ARG A 498 10.90 -25.03 38.25
CA ARG A 498 11.06 -23.77 38.99
C ARG A 498 10.40 -23.85 40.36
N LYS A 499 9.15 -24.31 40.42
CA LYS A 499 8.40 -24.49 41.68
C LYS A 499 9.04 -25.53 42.60
N ALA A 500 9.53 -26.63 42.03
CA ALA A 500 10.23 -27.66 42.80
C ALA A 500 11.54 -27.13 43.41
N LEU A 501 12.29 -26.31 42.69
CA LEU A 501 13.50 -25.65 43.19
C LEU A 501 13.20 -24.64 44.31
N GLU A 502 12.11 -23.88 44.21
CA GLU A 502 11.65 -22.99 45.29
C GLU A 502 11.32 -23.77 46.56
N ARG A 503 10.61 -24.90 46.43
CA ARG A 503 10.30 -25.78 47.56
C ARG A 503 11.56 -26.41 48.16
N ALA A 504 12.50 -26.86 47.33
CA ALA A 504 13.77 -27.43 47.80
C ALA A 504 14.63 -26.40 48.54
N ARG A 505 14.63 -25.14 48.07
CA ARG A 505 15.30 -24.03 48.74
C ARG A 505 14.74 -23.74 50.12
N ALA A 506 13.45 -23.97 50.36
CA ALA A 506 12.83 -23.80 51.67
C ALA A 506 13.17 -24.93 52.65
N VAL A 507 13.56 -26.11 52.15
CA VAL A 507 13.96 -27.27 52.96
C VAL A 507 15.43 -27.21 53.36
N LEU A 508 16.28 -26.64 52.49
CA LEU A 508 17.72 -26.50 52.71
C LEU A 508 18.06 -25.23 53.48
N THR A 509 19.07 -25.30 54.35
CA THR A 509 19.62 -24.09 54.98
C THR A 509 20.30 -23.19 53.95
N PRO A 510 20.47 -21.88 54.22
CA PRO A 510 21.16 -20.97 53.31
C PRO A 510 22.57 -21.43 52.93
N ASP A 511 23.29 -22.08 53.85
CA ASP A 511 24.65 -22.56 53.62
C ASP A 511 24.68 -23.85 52.80
N GLN A 512 23.75 -24.78 53.04
CA GLN A 512 23.56 -25.96 52.18
C GLN A 512 23.18 -25.55 50.75
N TRP A 513 22.30 -24.55 50.59
CA TRP A 513 21.92 -24.05 49.28
C TRP A 513 23.10 -23.44 48.52
N LYS A 514 24.01 -22.74 49.21
CA LYS A 514 25.22 -22.17 48.58
C LYS A 514 26.15 -23.25 48.02
N GLN A 515 26.29 -24.39 48.70
CA GLN A 515 27.15 -25.50 48.30
C GLN A 515 26.69 -26.23 47.03
N LEU A 516 25.43 -26.06 46.61
CA LEU A 516 24.93 -26.64 45.37
C LEU A 516 25.58 -26.00 44.13
N PRO A 517 25.97 -26.79 43.10
CA PRO A 517 26.40 -26.25 41.81
C PRO A 517 25.33 -25.37 41.16
N ASP A 518 25.74 -24.31 40.45
CA ASP A 518 24.82 -23.39 39.78
C ASP A 518 23.97 -24.08 38.71
N ALA A 519 24.48 -25.16 38.10
CA ALA A 519 23.74 -25.99 37.15
C ALA A 519 22.49 -26.66 37.76
N LEU A 520 22.45 -26.90 39.08
CA LEU A 520 21.27 -27.43 39.77
C LEU A 520 20.32 -26.33 40.23
N LYS A 521 20.82 -25.11 40.48
CA LYS A 521 20.02 -23.92 40.84
C LYS A 521 19.33 -23.30 39.62
N SER A 522 19.90 -23.49 38.43
CA SER A 522 19.38 -22.99 37.16
C SER A 522 19.69 -24.00 36.05
N PRO A 523 18.94 -25.12 36.01
CA PRO A 523 19.13 -26.14 34.98
C PRO A 523 19.01 -25.51 33.58
N GLY A 524 20.11 -25.55 32.83
CA GLY A 524 20.18 -24.98 31.48
C GLY A 524 19.35 -25.80 30.50
N PHE A 525 18.18 -25.30 30.13
CA PHE A 525 17.27 -25.98 29.20
C PHE A 525 17.69 -25.75 27.74
N GLY A 526 18.76 -26.43 27.32
CA GLY A 526 19.19 -26.52 25.92
C GLY A 526 20.39 -25.63 25.57
N GLY A 527 21.55 -26.26 25.39
CA GLY A 527 22.77 -25.65 24.88
C GLY A 527 23.95 -25.83 25.81
N ARG A 528 24.72 -26.90 25.61
CA ARG A 528 26.05 -27.06 26.18
C ARG A 528 26.96 -25.99 25.56
N THR A 529 26.89 -24.76 26.09
CA THR A 529 27.96 -23.79 25.89
C THR A 529 29.08 -24.24 26.81
N THR A 530 30.03 -24.99 26.26
CA THR A 530 31.34 -25.14 26.88
C THR A 530 31.97 -23.76 26.96
N ARG A 531 31.72 -23.05 28.05
CA ARG A 531 32.52 -21.92 28.50
C ARG A 531 33.85 -22.51 28.96
N ARG A 532 34.80 -22.68 28.02
CA ARG A 532 36.21 -22.60 28.41
C ARG A 532 36.42 -21.16 28.85
N SER A 533 36.74 -20.99 30.13
CA SER A 533 37.29 -19.74 30.67
C SER A 533 38.81 -19.89 30.70
N PRO A 534 39.53 -18.76 30.73
CA PRO A 534 40.48 -18.29 29.71
C PRO A 534 41.64 -19.24 29.38
#